data_AF-A0A8I1N511-F1
#
_entry.id   AF-A0A8I1N511-F1
#
_cell.length_a   1.000
_cell.length_b   1.000
_cell.length_c   1.000
_cell.angle_alpha   90.00
_cell.angle_beta   90.00
_cell.angle_gamma   90.00
#
_symmetry.space_group_name_H-M   'P 1'
#
loop_
_entity.id
_entity.type
_entity.pdbx_description
1 polymer ?
#
loop_
_entity_poly.entity_id
_entity_poly.type
_entity_poly.pdbx_seq_one_letter_code
_entity_poly.pdbx_strand_id
1 'polypeptide(L)'
;MGGKSGGKFANKRRDSGNRGLFKRRKFCRFTAEKVVEVDYKDIEVLKEFIAENGRIIPARITGTKAHYQRQLGTAIKRARFLALMPYTDLH
;
A
#
# COMPACT_ATOMS: atom_id res chain seq x y z
N MET A 1 -36.14 23.68 -33.72
CA MET A 1 -36.24 23.24 -32.31
C MET A 1 -35.76 21.79 -32.25
N GLY A 2 -34.75 21.37 -31.52
CA GLY A 2 -34.08 21.97 -30.37
C GLY A 2 -33.84 20.86 -29.35
N GLY A 3 -32.65 20.28 -29.37
CA GLY A 3 -32.02 19.59 -28.24
C GLY A 3 -32.53 18.22 -27.80
N LYS A 4 -31.61 17.26 -27.70
CA LYS A 4 -31.23 16.65 -26.40
C LYS A 4 -29.90 15.90 -26.53
N SER A 5 -28.90 16.51 -25.91
CA SER A 5 -27.62 15.96 -25.47
C SER A 5 -27.82 14.79 -24.50
N GLY A 6 -26.84 13.89 -24.40
CA GLY A 6 -26.79 12.91 -23.31
C GLY A 6 -25.86 11.73 -23.59
N GLY A 7 -24.64 11.81 -23.08
CA GLY A 7 -23.54 10.91 -23.43
C GLY A 7 -23.65 9.47 -22.92
N LYS A 8 -22.79 8.61 -23.49
CA LYS A 8 -22.29 7.39 -22.85
C LYS A 8 -20.84 7.18 -23.29
N PHE A 9 -19.90 7.76 -22.55
CA PHE A 9 -18.51 7.30 -22.57
C PHE A 9 -18.49 5.90 -21.94
N ALA A 10 -18.71 4.88 -22.78
CA ALA A 10 -18.55 3.49 -22.39
C ALA A 10 -17.07 3.23 -22.11
N ASN A 11 -16.68 3.36 -20.84
CA ASN A 11 -15.36 2.99 -20.37
C ASN A 11 -15.19 1.48 -20.55
N LYS A 12 -14.55 1.12 -21.66
CA LYS A 12 -14.14 -0.22 -22.07
C LYS A 12 -13.24 -0.78 -20.98
N ARG A 13 -13.84 -1.50 -20.00
CA ARG A 13 -13.13 -2.33 -19.03
C ARG A 13 -12.28 -3.31 -19.83
N ARG A 14 -10.99 -3.01 -19.98
CA ARG A 14 -9.99 -3.93 -20.51
C ARG A 14 -9.77 -5.00 -19.45
N ASP A 15 -10.69 -5.97 -19.42
CA ASP A 15 -10.39 -7.29 -18.89
C ASP A 15 -9.55 -8.00 -19.95
N SER A 16 -8.23 -7.77 -19.87
CA SER A 16 -7.28 -8.38 -20.79
C SER A 16 -6.12 -8.95 -19.98
N GLY A 17 -6.29 -10.22 -19.61
CA GLY A 17 -5.22 -11.21 -19.67
C GLY A 17 -4.14 -11.12 -18.59
N ASN A 18 -4.33 -11.84 -17.49
CA ASN A 18 -3.35 -12.86 -17.09
C ASN A 18 -4.01 -13.87 -16.12
N ARG A 19 -4.49 -15.00 -16.65
CA ARG A 19 -4.79 -16.21 -15.89
C ARG A 19 -3.47 -16.88 -15.48
N GLY A 20 -2.71 -16.18 -14.64
CA GLY A 20 -1.53 -16.68 -13.95
C GLY A 20 -1.95 -17.45 -12.71
N LEU A 21 -2.23 -18.73 -12.94
CA LEU A 21 -2.38 -19.85 -12.02
C LEU A 21 -1.57 -19.65 -10.71
N PHE A 22 -2.27 -19.70 -9.56
CA PHE A 22 -1.73 -19.67 -8.19
C PHE A 22 -0.95 -18.43 -7.71
N LYS A 23 -1.59 -17.25 -7.73
CA LYS A 23 -1.17 -16.22 -6.77
C LYS A 23 -1.64 -16.66 -5.37
N ARG A 24 -0.76 -17.32 -4.59
CA ARG A 24 -1.00 -17.58 -3.16
C ARG A 24 -1.60 -16.31 -2.54
N ARG A 25 -2.78 -16.43 -1.92
CA ARG A 25 -3.41 -15.30 -1.23
C ARG A 25 -2.45 -14.88 -0.13
N LYS A 26 -1.73 -13.77 -0.36
CA LYS A 26 -0.83 -13.20 0.64
C LYS A 26 -1.70 -12.73 1.79
N PHE A 27 -1.43 -13.24 2.99
CA PHE A 27 -2.16 -12.86 4.19
C PHE A 27 -1.56 -11.56 4.74
N CYS A 28 -2.43 -10.69 5.25
CA CYS A 28 -1.98 -9.48 5.91
C CYS A 28 -1.48 -9.85 7.31
N ARG A 29 -0.18 -9.65 7.57
CA ARG A 29 0.46 -9.95 8.86
C ARG A 29 -0.24 -9.28 10.04
N PHE A 30 -0.59 -7.99 9.90
CA PHE A 30 -1.39 -7.24 10.90
C PHE A 30 -2.77 -7.83 11.21
N THR A 31 -3.40 -8.49 10.23
CA THR A 31 -4.70 -9.13 10.45
C THR A 31 -4.54 -10.46 11.20
N ALA A 32 -3.42 -11.17 10.97
CA ALA A 32 -3.11 -12.41 11.67
C ALA A 32 -2.70 -12.15 13.14
N GLU A 33 -1.91 -11.10 13.36
CA GLU A 33 -1.45 -10.68 14.70
C GLU A 33 -2.50 -9.85 15.46
N LYS A 34 -3.68 -9.57 14.86
CA LYS A 34 -4.76 -8.74 15.43
C LYS A 34 -4.31 -7.37 15.92
N VAL A 35 -3.35 -6.77 15.23
CA VAL A 35 -2.88 -5.42 15.55
C VAL A 35 -3.99 -4.42 15.19
N VAL A 36 -4.37 -3.59 16.17
CA VAL A 36 -5.44 -2.59 16.04
C VAL A 36 -4.92 -1.35 15.31
N GLU A 37 -3.70 -0.92 15.64
CA GLU A 37 -3.09 0.29 15.09
C GLU A 37 -1.59 0.09 14.90
N VAL A 38 -1.04 0.67 13.82
CA VAL A 38 0.40 0.64 13.52
C VAL A 38 1.01 1.95 13.94
N ASP A 39 1.81 1.91 15.00
CA ASP A 39 2.48 3.08 15.54
C ASP A 39 3.81 3.38 14.85
N TYR A 40 4.23 4.65 14.89
CA TYR A 40 5.51 5.10 14.31
C TYR A 40 6.72 4.76 15.19
N LYS A 41 6.47 4.34 16.44
CA LYS A 41 7.50 3.97 17.43
C LYS A 41 8.04 2.57 17.20
N ASP A 42 7.27 1.70 16.53
CA ASP A 42 7.62 0.30 16.29
C ASP A 42 8.52 0.17 15.05
N ILE A 43 9.76 0.63 15.17
CA ILE A 43 10.72 0.71 14.07
C ILE A 43 11.00 -0.69 13.48
N GLU A 44 11.03 -1.73 14.31
CA GLU A 44 11.28 -3.11 13.88
C GLU A 44 10.22 -3.58 12.88
N VAL A 45 8.94 -3.31 13.16
CA VAL A 45 7.83 -3.65 12.28
C VAL A 45 7.90 -2.80 11.01
N LEU A 46 8.14 -1.49 11.14
CA LEU A 46 8.15 -0.57 10.00
C LEU A 46 9.28 -0.86 9.00
N LYS A 47 10.43 -1.35 9.48
CA LYS A 47 11.57 -1.75 8.65
C LYS A 47 11.20 -2.89 7.69
N GLU A 48 10.34 -3.83 8.08
CA GLU A 48 9.89 -4.91 7.20
C GLU A 48 9.05 -4.41 6.00
N PHE A 49 8.46 -3.20 6.11
CA PHE A 49 7.61 -2.59 5.06
C PHE A 49 8.34 -1.54 4.22
N ILE A 50 9.65 -1.39 4.42
CA ILE A 50 10.50 -0.45 3.70
C ILE A 50 11.57 -1.26 2.95
N ALA A 51 11.87 -0.85 1.73
CA ALA A 51 12.98 -1.40 0.95
C ALA A 51 14.30 -0.76 1.39
N GLU A 52 15.42 -1.39 1.05
CA GLU A 52 16.77 -0.93 1.43
C GLU A 52 17.04 0.54 1.05
N ASN A 53 16.46 1.00 -0.06
CA ASN A 53 16.52 2.39 -0.54
C ASN A 53 15.63 3.39 0.22
N GLY A 54 15.05 3.01 1.35
CA GLY A 54 14.13 3.86 2.10
C GLY A 54 12.78 4.09 1.40
N ARG A 55 12.39 3.30 0.40
CA ARG A 55 11.06 3.40 -0.24
C ARG A 55 10.05 2.48 0.42
N ILE A 56 8.80 2.95 0.54
CA ILE A 56 7.70 2.15 1.11
C ILE A 56 7.32 1.04 0.11
N ILE A 57 7.29 -0.20 0.57
CA ILE A 57 6.94 -1.35 -0.26
C ILE A 57 5.43 -1.32 -0.56
N PRO A 58 5.01 -1.48 -1.84
CA PRO A 58 3.59 -1.49 -2.19
C PRO A 58 2.84 -2.69 -1.60
N ALA A 59 1.56 -2.48 -1.27
CA ALA A 59 0.66 -3.53 -0.74
C ALA A 59 0.54 -4.79 -1.63
N ARG A 60 0.83 -4.68 -2.94
CA ARG A 60 0.86 -5.84 -3.86
C ARG A 60 1.94 -6.87 -3.48
N ILE A 61 3.05 -6.40 -2.92
CA ILE A 61 4.19 -7.24 -2.57
C ILE A 61 4.01 -7.79 -1.16
N THR A 62 3.63 -6.94 -0.21
CA THR A 62 3.47 -7.28 1.21
C THR A 62 2.16 -7.99 1.55
N GLY A 63 1.10 -7.79 0.75
CA GLY A 63 -0.22 -8.40 1.01
C GLY A 63 -1.00 -7.75 2.16
N THR A 64 -0.63 -6.54 2.58
CA THR A 64 -1.34 -5.77 3.61
C THR A 64 -2.72 -5.33 3.10
N LYS A 65 -3.72 -5.30 3.99
CA LYS A 65 -5.03 -4.70 3.65
C LYS A 65 -4.86 -3.20 3.41
N ALA A 66 -5.70 -2.63 2.54
CA ALA A 66 -5.65 -1.21 2.21
C ALA A 66 -5.78 -0.28 3.43
N HIS A 67 -6.51 -0.70 4.46
CA HIS A 67 -6.60 0.03 5.74
C HIS A 67 -5.24 0.15 6.43
N TYR A 68 -4.59 -0.98 6.70
CA TYR A 68 -3.26 -1.01 7.33
C TYR A 68 -2.19 -0.37 6.46
N GLN A 69 -2.28 -0.47 5.13
CA GLN A 69 -1.32 0.20 4.24
C GLN A 69 -1.38 1.73 4.37
N ARG A 70 -2.57 2.32 4.57
CA ARG A 70 -2.72 3.77 4.81
C ARG A 70 -2.11 4.16 6.16
N GLN A 71 -2.38 3.37 7.21
CA GLN A 71 -1.81 3.59 8.54
C GLN A 71 -0.28 3.49 8.51
N LEU A 72 0.27 2.44 7.90
CA LEU A 72 1.70 2.25 7.65
C LEU A 72 2.31 3.47 6.94
N GLY A 73 1.68 3.95 5.86
CA GLY A 73 2.17 5.12 5.14
C GLY A 73 2.28 6.37 6.03
N THR A 74 1.32 6.58 6.92
CA THR A 74 1.33 7.70 7.87
C THR A 74 2.38 7.49 8.96
N ALA A 75 2.46 6.28 9.53
CA ALA A 75 3.44 5.92 10.56
C ALA A 75 4.88 6.06 10.06
N ILE A 76 5.18 5.52 8.87
CA ILE A 76 6.51 5.62 8.24
C ILE A 76 6.89 7.08 8.00
N LYS A 77 5.95 7.92 7.51
CA LYS A 77 6.22 9.35 7.32
C LYS A 77 6.54 10.05 8.64
N ARG A 78 5.76 9.81 9.69
CA ARG A 78 5.99 10.36 11.04
C ARG A 78 7.35 9.94 11.60
N ALA A 79 7.71 8.67 11.48
CA ALA A 79 9.00 8.15 11.93
C ALA A 79 10.18 8.83 11.20
N ARG A 80 10.04 9.13 9.90
CA ARG A 80 11.06 9.86 9.14
C ARG A 80 11.21 11.31 9.58
N PHE A 81 10.11 12.00 9.88
CA PHE A 81 10.16 13.37 10.42
C PHE A 81 10.89 13.45 11.76
N LEU A 82 10.83 12.38 12.56
CA LEU A 82 11.50 12.27 13.86
C LEU A 82 12.92 11.69 13.75
N ALA A 83 13.46 11.53 12.53
CA ALA A 83 14.76 10.93 12.25
C ALA A 83 14.94 9.48 12.77
N LEU A 84 13.84 8.77 13.09
CA LEU A 84 13.87 7.36 13.48
C LEU A 84 14.13 6.44 12.28
N MET A 85 13.83 6.91 11.07
CA MET A 85 14.05 6.18 9.83
C MET A 85 14.58 7.09 8.73
N PRO A 86 15.48 6.57 7.87
CA PRO A 86 16.03 7.32 6.76
C PRO A 86 15.01 7.51 5.61
N TYR A 87 15.09 8.66 4.93
CA TYR A 87 14.43 8.89 3.64
C TYR A 87 15.13 8.18 2.47
N THR A 88 16.46 8.11 2.51
CA THR A 88 17.34 7.55 1.49
C THR A 88 18.43 6.69 2.11
N ASP A 89 18.97 5.78 1.31
CA ASP A 89 20.16 4.97 1.57
C ASP A 89 21.46 5.81 1.59
N LEU A 90 21.42 7.02 1.05
CA LEU A 90 22.45 8.04 1.17
C LEU A 90 22.15 8.91 2.41
N HIS A 91 22.83 8.64 3.52
CA HIS A 91 22.89 9.53 4.68
C HIS A 91 24.30 9.53 5.26
#